data_AF-A0A924MFU8-F1
#
_entry.id   AF-A0A924MFU8-F1
#
_cell.length_a   1.000
_cell.length_b   1.000
_cell.length_c   1.000
_cell.angle_alpha   90.00
_cell.angle_beta   90.00
_cell.angle_gamma   90.00
#
_symmetry.space_group_name_H-M   'P 1'
#
loop_
_entity.id
_entity.type
_entity.pdbx_description
1 polymer ?
#
loop_
_entity_poly.entity_id
_entity_poly.type
_entity_poly.pdbx_seq_one_letter_code
_entity_poly.pdbx_strand_id
1 'polypeptide(L)'
;MTIILFSSCEKGNTLLKGTGTLKNLTGFDGCGWVIQFDQSGTTKTLEPTNLSDFNVILDEGKKVDFFYYKTTSPSICMVGDVIKLTSLTNN
;
A
#
# COMPACT_ATOMS: atom_id res chain seq x y z
N MET A 1 -5.34 -36.50 -11.24
CA MET A 1 -6.26 -35.49 -10.67
C MET A 1 -5.58 -34.14 -10.79
N THR A 2 -5.84 -33.43 -11.88
CA THR A 2 -5.19 -32.16 -12.21
C THR A 2 -5.86 -31.05 -11.42
N ILE A 3 -5.17 -30.48 -10.43
CA ILE A 3 -5.65 -29.32 -9.69
C ILE A 3 -5.36 -28.10 -10.56
N ILE A 4 -6.40 -27.57 -11.22
CA ILE A 4 -6.32 -26.33 -11.97
C ILE A 4 -6.60 -25.19 -11.00
N LEU A 5 -5.55 -24.44 -10.62
CA LEU A 5 -5.65 -23.21 -9.84
C LEU A 5 -6.12 -22.07 -10.76
N PHE A 6 -7.42 -21.97 -10.99
CA PHE A 6 -8.01 -20.76 -11.56
C PHE A 6 -8.06 -19.68 -10.47
N SER A 7 -6.97 -18.94 -10.30
CA SER A 7 -7.05 -17.64 -9.64
C SER A 7 -7.59 -16.65 -10.66
N SER A 8 -8.91 -16.57 -10.77
CA SER A 8 -9.58 -15.48 -11.47
C SER A 8 -9.31 -14.19 -10.69
N CYS A 9 -8.24 -13.49 -11.06
CA CYS A 9 -8.00 -12.13 -10.61
C CYS A 9 -8.84 -11.23 -11.51
N GLU A 10 -10.09 -10.97 -11.12
CA GLU A 10 -10.96 -10.05 -11.85
C GLU A 10 -10.29 -8.67 -11.91
N LYS A 11 -9.98 -8.20 -13.12
CA LYS A 11 -9.63 -6.80 -13.41
C LYS A 11 -10.87 -5.94 -13.22
N GLY A 12 -11.23 -5.69 -11.96
CA GLY A 12 -12.08 -4.57 -11.54
C GLY A 12 -11.28 -3.67 -10.60
N ASN A 13 -11.79 -2.47 -10.29
CA ASN A 13 -11.32 -1.69 -9.15
C ASN A 13 -11.60 -2.49 -7.86
N THR A 14 -10.76 -3.48 -7.58
CA THR A 14 -10.91 -4.38 -6.44
C THR A 14 -10.44 -3.64 -5.21
N LEU A 15 -11.32 -3.52 -4.22
CA LEU A 15 -10.94 -3.01 -2.92
C LEU A 15 -10.05 -4.06 -2.26
N LEU A 16 -8.78 -3.73 -2.11
CA LEU A 16 -7.79 -4.57 -1.46
C LEU A 16 -7.68 -4.17 0.00
N LYS A 17 -7.29 -5.12 0.85
CA LYS A 17 -6.98 -4.89 2.26
C LYS A 17 -5.55 -5.34 2.53
N GLY A 18 -4.89 -4.66 3.45
CA GLY A 18 -3.54 -4.98 3.87
C GLY A 18 -3.25 -4.52 5.29
N THR A 19 -2.24 -5.14 5.87
CA THR A 19 -1.61 -4.71 7.12
C THR A 19 -0.16 -4.48 6.81
N GLY A 20 0.38 -3.34 7.24
CA GLY A 20 1.75 -2.95 6.91
C GLY A 20 2.34 -2.00 7.93
N THR A 21 3.57 -1.59 7.67
CA THR A 21 4.36 -0.73 8.54
C THR A 21 4.61 0.59 7.82
N LEU A 22 4.33 1.70 8.51
CA LEU A 22 4.65 3.04 8.02
C LEU A 22 6.15 3.25 7.97
N LYS A 23 6.61 3.79 6.84
CA LYS A 23 7.99 4.17 6.60
C LYS A 23 8.05 5.60 6.11
N ASN A 24 8.86 6.41 6.76
CA ASN A 24 9.09 7.79 6.38
C ASN A 24 10.26 7.86 5.40
N LEU A 25 9.96 8.08 4.13
CA LEU A 25 10.94 8.33 3.08
C LEU A 25 11.01 9.82 2.72
N THR A 26 10.48 10.70 3.56
CA THR A 26 10.53 12.16 3.34
C THR A 26 11.99 12.61 3.22
N GLY A 27 12.28 13.38 2.17
CA GLY A 27 13.64 13.85 1.86
C GLY A 27 14.39 12.97 0.85
N PHE A 28 13.80 11.85 0.44
CA PHE A 28 14.29 11.03 -0.68
C PHE A 28 13.43 11.31 -1.93
N ASP A 29 14.01 11.96 -2.93
CA ASP A 29 13.47 12.17 -4.30
C ASP A 29 11.92 12.25 -4.44
N GLY A 30 11.29 13.21 -3.73
CA GLY A 30 9.83 13.44 -3.81
C GLY A 30 8.95 12.40 -3.11
N CYS A 31 9.54 11.43 -2.42
CA CYS A 31 8.85 10.50 -1.54
C CYS A 31 8.36 11.17 -0.25
N GLY A 32 7.26 10.65 0.28
CA GLY A 32 6.78 10.96 1.63
C GLY A 32 6.70 9.70 2.48
N TRP A 33 5.55 9.50 3.13
CA TRP A 33 5.28 8.29 3.89
C TRP A 33 4.79 7.15 2.97
N VAL A 34 5.35 5.96 3.15
CA VAL A 34 4.98 4.74 2.43
C VAL A 34 4.57 3.64 3.39
N ILE A 35 3.93 2.59 2.87
CA ILE A 35 3.53 1.43 3.66
C ILE A 35 4.28 0.20 3.14
N GLN A 36 5.07 -0.45 4.00
CA GLN A 36 5.76 -1.70 3.69
C GLN A 36 5.06 -2.90 4.31
N PHE A 37 4.93 -3.99 3.56
CA PHE A 37 4.36 -5.23 4.05
C PHE A 37 5.00 -6.43 3.36
N ASP A 38 5.05 -7.57 4.06
CA ASP A 38 5.57 -8.81 3.50
C ASP A 38 4.43 -9.64 2.91
N GLN A 39 4.55 -9.96 1.62
CA GLN A 39 3.63 -10.85 0.94
C GLN A 39 4.40 -12.05 0.40
N SER A 40 4.10 -13.24 0.94
CA SER A 40 4.73 -14.51 0.55
C SER A 40 6.27 -14.49 0.57
N GLY A 41 6.85 -13.88 1.61
CA GLY A 41 8.30 -13.78 1.77
C GLY A 41 8.98 -12.71 0.91
N THR A 42 8.21 -11.87 0.20
CA THR A 42 8.71 -10.70 -0.53
C THR A 42 8.17 -9.43 0.10
N THR A 43 9.06 -8.51 0.48
CA THR A 43 8.67 -7.17 0.93
C THR A 43 8.14 -6.36 -0.25
N LYS A 44 6.97 -5.77 -0.07
CA LYS A 44 6.32 -4.87 -1.02
C LYS A 44 6.18 -3.49 -0.37
N THR A 45 6.29 -2.46 -1.20
CA THR A 45 6.08 -1.07 -0.79
C THR A 45 4.85 -0.54 -1.53
N LEU A 46 3.99 0.19 -0.83
CA LEU A 46 2.88 0.93 -1.39
C LEU A 46 3.08 2.42 -1.17
N GLU A 47 2.75 3.21 -2.17
CA GLU A 47 2.86 4.67 -2.17
C GLU A 47 1.46 5.28 -2.11
N PRO A 48 0.98 5.68 -0.92
CA PRO A 48 -0.34 6.27 -0.78
C PRO A 48 -0.35 7.72 -1.27
N THR A 49 -1.23 8.03 -2.21
CA THR A 49 -1.37 9.38 -2.79
C THR A 49 -2.21 10.34 -1.97
N ASN A 50 -2.95 9.82 -0.97
CA ASN A 50 -3.93 10.57 -0.19
C ASN A 50 -3.79 10.34 1.31
N LEU A 51 -2.57 10.08 1.79
CA LEU A 51 -2.33 9.81 3.22
C LEU A 51 -2.70 11.00 4.10
N SER A 52 -2.52 12.23 3.59
CA SER A 52 -2.90 13.49 4.25
C SER A 52 -4.38 13.63 4.52
N ASP A 53 -5.24 12.84 3.84
CA ASP A 53 -6.69 12.92 3.99
C ASP A 53 -7.17 12.18 5.25
N PHE A 54 -6.31 11.39 5.88
CA PHE A 54 -6.63 10.60 7.07
C PHE A 54 -6.03 11.23 8.32
N ASN A 55 -6.85 11.37 9.36
CA ASN A 55 -6.40 11.85 10.66
C ASN A 55 -5.73 10.72 11.47
N VAL A 56 -4.57 10.25 10.99
CA VAL A 56 -3.76 9.21 11.64
C VAL A 56 -2.44 9.77 12.11
N ILE A 57 -1.89 9.18 13.17
CA ILE A 57 -0.54 9.52 13.62
C ILE A 57 0.45 8.79 12.71
N LEU A 58 1.22 9.56 11.95
CA LEU A 58 2.31 9.06 11.12
C LEU A 58 3.57 8.93 11.96
N ASP A 59 3.94 7.70 12.29
CA ASP A 59 5.12 7.37 13.09
C ASP A 59 5.90 6.24 12.42
N GLU A 60 7.22 6.35 12.43
CA GLU A 60 8.13 5.41 11.77
C GLU A 60 8.03 4.04 12.45
N GLY A 61 7.80 2.99 11.65
CA GLY A 61 7.66 1.64 12.20
C GLY A 61 6.26 1.32 12.76
N LYS A 62 5.31 2.26 12.71
CA LYS A 62 3.95 2.01 13.18
C LYS A 62 3.18 1.08 12.26
N LYS A 63 2.45 0.12 12.85
CA LYS A 63 1.59 -0.80 12.11
C LYS A 63 0.24 -0.15 11.81
N VAL A 64 -0.23 -0.36 10.58
CA VAL A 64 -1.50 0.16 10.10
C VAL A 64 -2.26 -0.92 9.33
N ASP A 65 -3.57 -0.93 9.54
CA ASP A 65 -4.52 -1.70 8.74
C ASP A 65 -5.20 -0.74 7.76
N PHE A 66 -5.30 -1.16 6.50
CA PHE A 66 -5.77 -0.27 5.45
C PHE A 66 -6.52 -0.99 4.35
N PHE A 67 -7.39 -0.22 3.69
CA PHE A 67 -8.09 -0.62 2.49
C PHE A 67 -7.72 0.32 1.35
N TYR A 68 -7.51 -0.21 0.15
CA TYR A 68 -6.98 0.57 -0.95
C TYR A 68 -7.38 0.06 -2.33
N TYR A 69 -7.24 0.94 -3.32
CA TYR A 69 -7.24 0.61 -4.73
C TYR A 69 -5.85 0.83 -5.31
N LYS A 70 -5.39 -0.08 -6.18
CA LYS A 70 -4.20 0.17 -6.99
C LYS A 70 -4.54 1.18 -8.07
N THR A 71 -3.64 2.13 -8.29
CA THR A 71 -3.78 3.14 -9.33
C THR A 71 -2.55 3.10 -10.21
N THR A 72 -2.75 3.25 -11.52
CA THR A 72 -1.68 3.35 -12.51
C THR A 72 -1.29 4.82 -12.68
N SER A 73 -1.00 5.50 -11.59
CA SER A 73 -0.48 6.87 -11.63
C SER A 73 1.04 6.83 -11.67
N PRO A 74 1.71 7.64 -12.50
CA PRO A 74 3.13 7.88 -12.33
C PRO A 74 3.36 8.49 -10.94
N SER A 75 4.26 7.91 -10.17
CA SER A 75 4.79 8.52 -8.94
C SER A 75 6.26 8.84 -9.17
N ILE A 76 6.69 9.98 -8.64
CA ILE A 76 8.10 10.39 -8.67
C ILE A 76 8.97 9.48 -7.79
N CYS A 77 8.38 8.92 -6.73
CA CYS A 77 9.11 8.15 -5.74
C CYS A 77 9.56 6.77 -6.29
N MET A 78 8.75 6.13 -7.14
CA MET A 78 9.07 4.87 -7.86
C MET A 78 9.61 3.71 -6.99
N VAL A 79 9.30 3.68 -5.70
CA VAL A 79 9.72 2.64 -4.75
C VAL A 79 8.69 1.52 -4.59
N GLY A 80 7.47 1.70 -5.12
CA GLY A 80 6.36 0.78 -4.90
C GLY A 80 5.15 1.00 -5.80
N ASP A 81 4.10 0.21 -5.53
CA ASP A 81 2.81 0.36 -6.22
C ASP A 81 2.10 1.62 -5.71
N VAL A 82 1.62 2.46 -6.62
CA VAL A 82 0.83 3.63 -6.25
C VAL A 82 -0.58 3.21 -5.87
N ILE A 83 -1.04 3.68 -4.71
CA ILE A 83 -2.35 3.33 -4.18
C ILE A 83 -3.15 4.56 -3.79
N LYS A 84 -4.47 4.37 -3.78
CA LYS A 84 -5.42 5.29 -3.16
C LYS A 84 -6.08 4.59 -1.99
N LEU A 85 -5.90 5.13 -0.79
CA LEU A 85 -6.48 4.61 0.43
C LEU A 85 -7.97 4.98 0.49
N THR A 86 -8.77 4.03 0.95
CA THR A 86 -10.19 4.19 1.26
C THR A 86 -10.42 4.27 2.77
N SER A 87 -9.60 3.55 3.54
CA SER A 87 -9.62 3.56 4.99
C SER A 87 -8.23 3.24 5.52
N LEU A 88 -7.90 3.84 6.66
CA LEU A 88 -6.62 3.67 7.34
C LEU A 88 -6.84 3.75 8.85
N THR A 89 -6.41 2.71 9.56
CA THR A 89 -6.54 2.59 11.01
C THR A 89 -5.19 2.26 11.61
N ASN A 90 -4.85 2.95 12.70
CA ASN A 90 -3.67 2.62 13.50
C ASN A 90 -3.96 1.41 14.40
N ASN A 91 -3.02 0.44 14.41
CA ASN A 91 -3.02 -0.66 15.38
C ASN A 91 -2.12 -0.30 16.57
#